data_AF-A0A2T7TV64-F1
#
_entry.id   AF-A0A2T7TV64-F1
#
_cell.length_a   1.000
_cell.length_b   1.000
_cell.length_c   1.000
_cell.angle_alpha   90.00
_cell.angle_beta   90.00
_cell.angle_gamma   90.00
#
_symmetry.space_group_name_H-M   'P 1'
#
loop_
_entity.id
_entity.type
_entity.pdbx_description
1 polymer ?
#
loop_
_entity_poly.entity_id
_entity_poly.type
_entity_poly.pdbx_seq_one_letter_code
_entity_poly.pdbx_strand_id
1 'polypeptide(L)' 'MNTFRKTTPAKSVMFLVNYDDGRTAYLWVDDPAKATDTWAVGVIARAQQEQGTLPEGTITSIRRVR' A
#
# COMPACT_ATOMS: atom_id res chain seq x y z
N MET A 1 -14.06 -2.63 35.72
CA MET A 1 -12.64 -2.83 35.37
C MET A 1 -12.54 -2.83 33.85
N ASN A 2 -12.19 -1.71 33.23
CA ASN A 2 -12.05 -1.63 31.77
C ASN A 2 -10.69 -2.16 31.36
N THR A 3 -10.67 -3.38 30.84
CA THR A 3 -9.48 -3.96 30.21
C THR A 3 -9.25 -3.26 28.88
N PHE A 4 -8.44 -2.19 28.89
CA PHE A 4 -7.93 -1.61 27.65
C PHE A 4 -7.05 -2.65 26.96
N ARG A 5 -7.61 -3.40 26.01
CA ARG A 5 -6.84 -4.20 25.08
C ARG A 5 -5.94 -3.22 24.33
N LYS A 6 -4.62 -3.27 24.54
CA LYS A 6 -3.65 -2.65 23.65
C LYS A 6 -3.90 -3.23 22.26
N THR A 7 -4.54 -2.47 21.38
CA THR A 7 -4.61 -2.79 19.97
C THR A 7 -3.16 -2.87 19.50
N THR A 8 -2.71 -4.04 19.07
CA THR A 8 -1.41 -4.16 18.39
C THR A 8 -1.45 -3.14 17.26
N PRO A 9 -0.57 -2.13 17.21
CA PRO A 9 -0.60 -1.18 16.12
C PRO A 9 -0.40 -1.98 14.84
N ALA A 10 -1.39 -1.95 13.95
CA ALA A 10 -1.24 -2.47 12.61
C ALA A 10 -0.01 -1.75 12.04
N LYS A 11 1.07 -2.49 11.79
CA LYS A 11 2.29 -1.94 11.20
C LYS A 11 2.04 -1.77 9.70
N SER A 12 1.03 -0.97 9.37
CA SER A 12 0.70 -0.63 8.00
C SER A 12 1.83 0.21 7.44
N VAL A 13 2.36 -0.22 6.31
CA VAL A 13 3.43 0.49 5.60
C VAL A 13 2.81 1.25 4.45
N MET A 14 3.12 2.54 4.37
CA MET A 14 2.65 3.39 3.28
C MET A 14 3.62 3.37 2.10
N PHE A 15 3.07 3.37 0.91
CA PHE A 15 3.78 3.44 -0.36
C PHE A 15 3.22 4.57 -1.21
N LEU A 16 4.11 5.22 -1.95
CA LEU A 16 3.78 6.14 -3.03
C LEU A 16 3.81 5.36 -4.35
N VAL A 17 2.71 5.42 -5.10
CA VAL A 17 2.55 4.84 -6.43
C VAL A 17 2.57 5.97 -7.44
N ASN A 18 3.52 5.97 -8.36
CA ASN A 18 3.60 6.96 -9.43
C ASN A 18 3.07 6.37 -10.72
N TYR A 19 2.37 7.19 -11.49
CA TYR A 19 1.79 6.85 -12.78
C TYR A 19 2.58 7.48 -13.92
N ASP A 20 2.36 7.01 -15.14
CA ASP A 20 2.99 7.53 -16.36
C ASP A 20 2.51 8.94 -16.73
N ASP A 21 1.25 9.25 -16.43
CA ASP A 21 0.64 10.56 -16.63
C ASP A 21 1.02 11.61 -15.56
N GLY A 22 1.95 11.27 -14.66
CA GLY A 22 2.44 12.15 -13.61
C GLY A 22 1.56 12.21 -12.36
N ARG A 23 0.43 11.49 -12.32
CA ARG A 23 -0.35 11.35 -11.08
C ARG A 23 0.41 10.49 -10.07
N THR A 24 0.05 10.66 -8.81
CA THR A 24 0.55 9.83 -7.70
C THR A 24 -0.59 9.42 -6.79
N ALA A 25 -0.56 8.18 -6.30
CA ALA A 25 -1.50 7.68 -5.31
C ALA A 25 -0.76 7.08 -4.11
N TYR A 26 -1.48 6.92 -3.01
CA TYR A 26 -0.95 6.29 -1.81
C TYR A 26 -1.55 4.89 -1.65
N LEU A 27 -0.70 3.94 -1.32
CA LEU A 27 -1.04 2.56 -1.04
C LEU A 27 -0.68 2.23 0.41
N TRP A 28 -1.61 1.66 1.15
CA TRP A 28 -1.36 1.12 2.49
C TRP A 28 -1.28 -0.40 2.42
N VAL A 29 -0.23 -0.97 2.99
CA VAL A 29 -0.05 -2.43 3.12
C VAL A 29 0.02 -2.79 4.59
N ASP A 30 -1.04 -3.44 5.08
CA ASP A 30 -1.19 -3.79 6.50
C ASP A 30 -0.31 -4.95 6.94
N ASP A 31 0.09 -5.81 6.01
CA ASP A 31 0.97 -6.94 6.26
C ASP A 31 2.45 -6.53 6.09
N PRO A 32 3.21 -6.40 7.19
CA PRO A 32 4.60 -5.95 7.13
C PRO A 32 5.52 -6.95 6.40
N ALA A 33 5.17 -8.24 6.34
CA ALA A 33 5.93 -9.21 5.57
C ALA A 33 5.76 -8.93 4.06
N LYS A 34 4.52 -8.71 3.62
CA LYS A 34 4.23 -8.30 2.24
C LYS A 34 4.81 -6.94 1.90
N ALA A 35 4.82 -6.00 2.84
CA ALA A 35 5.41 -4.68 2.64
C ALA A 35 6.95 -4.68 2.51
N THR A 36 7.61 -5.79 2.85
CA THR A 36 9.07 -5.91 2.67
C THR A 36 9.41 -6.54 1.32
N ASP A 37 8.46 -7.26 0.71
CA ASP A 37 8.59 -7.86 -0.61
C ASP A 37 8.07 -6.91 -1.71
N THR A 38 9.00 -6.40 -2.54
CA THR A 38 8.67 -5.46 -3.61
C THR A 38 7.71 -6.06 -4.65
N TRP A 39 7.82 -7.37 -4.93
CA TRP A 39 6.92 -8.03 -5.88
C TRP A 39 5.51 -8.13 -5.31
N ALA A 40 5.37 -8.54 -4.05
CA ALA A 40 4.08 -8.59 -3.36
C ALA A 40 3.39 -7.22 -3.34
N VAL A 41 4.13 -6.15 -3.07
CA VAL A 41 3.59 -4.76 -3.11
C VAL A 41 3.08 -4.42 -4.51
N GLY A 42 3.79 -4.80 -5.57
CA GLY A 42 3.34 -4.60 -6.95
C GLY A 42 2.04 -5.33 -7.27
N VAL A 43 1.90 -6.58 -6.83
CA VAL A 43 0.66 -7.35 -7.00
C VAL A 43 -0.51 -6.72 -6.23
N ILE A 44 -0.27 -6.24 -5.00
CA ILE A 44 -1.29 -5.55 -4.20
C ILE A 44 -1.73 -4.27 -4.87
N ALA A 45 -0.80 -3.46 -5.38
CA ALA A 45 -1.11 -2.22 -6.09
C ALA A 45 -2.00 -2.50 -7.30
N ARG A 46 -1.66 -3.52 -8.10
CA ARG A 46 -2.48 -3.91 -9.26
C ARG A 46 -3.88 -4.40 -8.85
N ALA A 47 -3.97 -5.24 -7.82
CA ALA A 47 -5.26 -5.71 -7.32
C ALA A 47 -6.15 -4.55 -6.83
N GLN A 48 -5.55 -3.53 -6.21
CA GLN A 48 -6.28 -2.33 -5.80
C GLN A 48 -6.72 -1.46 -6.98
N GLN A 49 -5.95 -1.39 -8.08
CA GLN A 49 -6.42 -0.76 -9.31
C GLN A 49 -7.63 -1.50 -9.90
N GLU A 50 -7.57 -2.84 -9.97
CA GLU A 50 -8.67 -3.68 -10.46
C GLU A 50 -9.94 -3.55 -9.61
N GLN A 51 -9.78 -3.28 -8.30
CA GLN A 51 -10.88 -2.99 -7.38
C GLN A 51 -11.36 -1.52 -7.41
N GLY A 52 -10.68 -0.64 -8.16
CA GLY A 52 -10.97 0.79 -8.22
C GLY A 52 -10.59 1.59 -6.96
N THR A 53 -9.82 0.99 -6.04
CA THR A 53 -9.30 1.69 -4.85
C THR A 53 -8.03 2.47 -5.14
N LEU A 54 -7.25 2.03 -6.13
CA LEU A 54 -6.21 2.85 -6.75
C LEU A 54 -6.68 3.33 -8.13
N PRO A 55 -6.29 4.55 -8.55
CA PRO A 55 -6.58 5.04 -9.89
C PRO A 55 -6.11 4.08 -10.98
N GLU A 56 -6.90 3.96 -12.03
CA GLU A 56 -6.48 3.32 -13.28
C GLU A 56 -5.34 4.13 -13.94
N GLY A 57 -4.47 3.41 -14.65
CA GLY A 57 -3.31 3.97 -15.34
C GLY A 57 -2.07 3.08 -15.22
N THR A 58 -1.02 3.43 -15.96
CA THR A 58 0.24 2.66 -15.94
C THR A 58 1.05 3.04 -14.72
N ILE A 59 1.24 2.11 -13.79
CA ILE A 59 2.14 2.32 -12.65
C ILE A 59 3.59 2.29 -13.17
N THR A 60 4.33 3.38 -12.97
CA THR A 60 5.74 3.48 -13.37
C THR A 60 6.69 3.12 -12.24
N SER A 61 6.30 3.41 -11.00
CA SER A 61 7.11 3.06 -9.82
C SER A 61 6.29 3.01 -8.55
N ILE A 62 6.75 2.17 -7.61
CA ILE A 62 6.20 2.10 -6.26
C ILE A 62 7.35 2.27 -5.28
N ARG A 63 7.22 3.21 -4.34
CA ARG A 63 8.26 3.52 -3.36
C ARG A 63 7.68 3.51 -1.96
N ARG A 64 8.34 2.81 -1.03
CA ARG A 64 8.01 2.88 0.39
C ARG A 64 8.24 4.29 0.93
N VAL A 65 7.22 4.82 1.61
CA VAL A 65 7.35 6.05 2.40
C VAL A 65 7.97 5.67 3.74
N ARG A 66 9.00 6.42 4.14
CA ARG A 66 9.84 6.17 5.30
C ARG A 66 9.96 7.44 6.12
#